data_AF-A0A918ZP26-F1
#
_entry.id   AF-A0A918ZP26-F1
#
_cell.length_a   1.000
_cell.length_b   1.000
_cell.length_c   1.000
_cell.angle_alpha   90.00
_cell.angle_beta   90.00
_cell.angle_gamma   90.00
#
_symmetry.space_group_name_H-M   'P 1'
#
loop_
_entity.id
_entity.type
_entity.pdbx_description
1 polymer ?
#
loop_
_entity_poly.entity_id
_entity_poly.type
_entity_poly.pdbx_seq_one_letter_code
_entity_poly.pdbx_strand_id
1 'polypeptide(L)'
;MISRESVLKAVAEHDELGREAFLSRYGFGKAVSYVLVHEGREYDSKAIAGVAHKWDQGAVLAADKFSGGKDHAAAWLKRLGFDVKSIKNPDWARDEVILACDLVMANGWRGLDVSDRRVVELSGLLQLLPLHAEADRNEKFRNPNGVARKTFDIATRHPDYQGKATNGGATDVQVLHEFLARPEEMTETARLIRLGIASGELQALPPAGDEEADDEYEAPEGRLLMRRHRARERNKGLRKKKIESVLRRGGSLACEACGFDFEAVYGERGAGYIECHHVVPLHEAGEGTTKLTDLALICANCHRMIHRHAPWPTPAQLRAAVEQRRMQARGDRGWSCSNVLRSSTH
;
A
#
# COMPACT_ATOMS: atom_id res chain seq x y z
N MET A 1 -21.70 4.65 30.59
CA MET A 1 -21.15 5.70 29.71
C MET A 1 -20.45 6.70 30.63
N ILE A 2 -19.21 7.11 30.33
CA ILE A 2 -18.45 8.01 31.21
C ILE A 2 -18.65 9.48 30.81
N SER A 3 -18.57 10.40 31.77
CA SER A 3 -18.72 11.85 31.58
C SER A 3 -17.36 12.55 31.51
N ARG A 4 -17.34 13.75 30.91
CA ARG A 4 -16.13 14.59 30.83
C ARG A 4 -15.60 14.96 32.21
N GLU A 5 -16.49 15.23 33.16
CA GLU A 5 -16.14 15.56 34.55
C GLU A 5 -15.44 14.39 35.24
N SER A 6 -15.95 13.16 35.07
CA SER A 6 -15.36 11.96 35.65
C SER A 6 -13.98 11.64 35.07
N VAL A 7 -13.73 11.96 33.80
CA VAL A 7 -12.39 11.87 33.20
C VAL A 7 -11.43 12.86 33.84
N LEU A 8 -11.85 14.11 34.07
CA LEU A 8 -11.02 15.11 34.74
C LEU A 8 -10.70 14.74 36.20
N LYS A 9 -11.66 14.15 36.92
CA LYS A 9 -11.41 13.60 38.28
C LYS A 9 -10.37 12.49 38.26
N ALA A 10 -10.44 11.59 37.27
CA ALA A 10 -9.45 10.54 37.10
C ALA A 10 -8.04 11.09 36.79
N VAL A 11 -7.96 12.15 35.97
CA VAL A 11 -6.71 12.85 35.66
C VAL A 11 -6.12 13.52 36.90
N ALA A 12 -6.94 14.23 37.69
CA ALA A 12 -6.50 14.86 38.92
C ALA A 12 -5.97 13.84 39.93
N GLU A 13 -6.69 12.72 40.12
CA GLU A 13 -6.23 11.63 41.00
C GLU A 13 -4.92 10.99 40.49
N HIS A 14 -4.75 10.87 39.17
CA HIS A 14 -3.49 10.42 38.58
C HIS A 14 -2.34 11.39 38.86
N ASP A 15 -2.56 12.70 38.75
CA ASP A 15 -1.55 13.71 39.02
C ASP A 15 -1.14 13.75 40.51
N GLU A 16 -2.07 13.50 41.43
CA GLU A 16 -1.80 13.41 42.86
C GLU A 16 -1.01 12.15 43.25
N LEU A 17 -1.40 10.99 42.72
CA LEU A 17 -0.79 9.71 43.07
C LEU A 17 0.52 9.44 42.30
N GLY A 18 0.65 10.01 41.11
CA GLY A 18 1.69 9.65 40.15
C GLY A 18 1.38 8.34 39.41
N ARG A 19 1.93 8.22 38.19
CA ARG A 19 1.59 7.18 37.22
C ARG A 19 1.70 5.75 37.75
N GLU A 20 2.84 5.37 38.32
CA GLU A 20 3.09 3.99 38.77
C GLU A 20 2.14 3.58 39.91
N ALA A 21 1.92 4.47 40.88
CA ALA A 21 1.02 4.22 42.00
C ALA A 21 -0.45 4.17 41.55
N PHE A 22 -0.85 5.05 40.62
CA PHE A 22 -2.19 5.04 40.04
C PHE A 22 -2.49 3.72 39.30
N LEU A 23 -1.56 3.28 38.45
CA LEU A 23 -1.66 2.03 37.71
C LEU A 23 -1.72 0.82 38.65
N SER A 24 -0.83 0.75 39.63
CA SER A 24 -0.81 -0.34 40.62
C SER A 24 -2.07 -0.38 41.48
N ARG A 25 -2.58 0.78 41.92
CA ARG A 25 -3.79 0.88 42.75
C ARG A 25 -5.02 0.34 42.03
N TYR A 26 -5.13 0.60 40.74
CA TYR A 26 -6.31 0.27 39.95
C TYR A 26 -6.14 -0.98 39.06
N GLY A 27 -4.98 -1.65 39.14
CA GLY A 27 -4.72 -2.89 38.40
C GLY A 27 -4.58 -2.70 36.89
N PHE A 28 -4.12 -1.53 36.44
CA PHE A 28 -3.86 -1.27 35.03
C PHE A 28 -2.38 -1.38 34.69
N GLY A 29 -2.07 -1.82 33.48
CA GLY A 29 -0.75 -1.68 32.89
C GLY A 29 -0.60 -0.35 32.14
N LYS A 30 0.64 0.00 31.80
CA LYS A 30 0.95 1.11 30.89
C LYS A 30 0.23 0.91 29.55
N ALA A 31 -0.21 2.00 28.94
CA ALA A 31 -0.84 2.00 27.65
C ALA A 31 0.09 1.42 26.58
N VAL A 32 -0.50 0.59 25.72
CA VAL A 32 0.20 -0.06 24.60
C VAL A 32 -0.25 0.46 23.22
N SER A 33 -1.38 1.16 23.18
CA SER A 33 -2.01 1.59 21.92
C SER A 33 -2.39 3.07 21.90
N TYR A 34 -3.01 3.58 22.96
CA TYR A 34 -3.49 4.96 23.01
C TYR A 34 -3.16 5.65 24.33
N VAL A 35 -2.80 6.93 24.26
CA VAL A 35 -2.68 7.82 25.43
C VAL A 35 -3.65 8.98 25.30
N LEU A 36 -4.20 9.40 26.42
CA LEU A 36 -4.95 10.65 26.55
C LEU A 36 -3.95 11.80 26.69
N VAL A 37 -4.15 12.89 25.94
CA VAL A 37 -3.36 14.12 26.08
C VAL A 37 -4.24 15.20 26.72
N HIS A 38 -3.80 15.71 27.86
CA HIS A 38 -4.49 16.79 28.55
C HIS A 38 -3.46 17.76 29.15
N GLU A 39 -3.58 19.05 28.83
CA GLU A 39 -2.69 20.12 29.31
C GLU A 39 -1.20 19.82 29.08
N GLY A 40 -0.87 19.22 27.93
CA GLY A 40 0.51 18.88 27.55
C GLY A 40 1.08 17.64 28.24
N ARG A 41 0.29 16.92 29.06
CA ARG A 41 0.68 15.66 29.70
C ARG A 41 -0.01 14.46 29.06
N GLU A 42 0.64 13.31 29.13
CA GLU A 42 0.14 12.04 28.60
C GLU A 42 -0.31 11.09 29.71
N TYR A 43 -1.47 10.47 29.53
CA TYR A 43 -2.08 9.57 30.49
C TYR A 43 -2.48 8.24 29.84
N ASP A 44 -2.41 7.16 30.59
CA ASP A 44 -2.77 5.83 30.11
C ASP A 44 -4.28 5.74 29.83
N SER A 45 -4.68 5.76 28.55
CA SER A 45 -6.08 5.98 28.14
C SER A 45 -7.08 4.99 28.76
N LYS A 46 -6.72 3.70 28.86
CA LYS A 46 -7.54 2.66 29.49
C LYS A 46 -7.67 2.87 31.00
N ALA A 47 -6.58 3.26 31.66
CA ALA A 47 -6.59 3.47 33.10
C ALA A 47 -7.45 4.68 33.44
N ILE A 48 -7.30 5.80 32.72
CA ILE A 48 -8.13 6.99 32.93
C ILE A 48 -9.60 6.70 32.64
N ALA A 49 -9.93 6.08 31.50
CA ALA A 49 -11.32 5.76 31.17
C ALA A 49 -11.94 4.75 32.15
N GLY A 50 -11.17 3.76 32.60
CA GLY A 50 -11.61 2.74 33.54
C GLY A 50 -11.84 3.30 34.95
N VAL A 51 -10.99 4.22 35.39
CA VAL A 51 -11.15 4.90 36.69
C VAL A 51 -12.25 5.95 36.61
N ALA A 52 -12.40 6.69 35.49
CA ALA A 52 -13.52 7.61 35.27
C ALA A 52 -14.89 6.91 35.44
N HIS A 53 -14.99 5.64 35.00
CA HIS A 53 -16.20 4.83 35.18
C HIS A 53 -16.66 4.71 36.64
N LYS A 54 -15.73 4.78 37.60
CA LYS A 54 -16.04 4.73 39.05
C LYS A 54 -16.99 5.85 39.48
N TRP A 55 -16.82 7.07 38.96
CA TRP A 55 -17.63 8.21 39.38
C TRP A 55 -19.02 8.22 38.76
N ASP A 56 -19.17 7.73 37.53
CA ASP A 56 -20.47 7.71 36.86
C ASP A 56 -21.27 6.43 37.12
N GLN A 57 -20.62 5.32 37.46
CA GLN A 57 -21.22 3.98 37.52
C GLN A 57 -20.86 3.21 38.80
N GLY A 58 -20.18 3.85 39.75
CA GLY A 58 -19.90 3.29 41.08
C GLY A 58 -18.77 2.26 41.15
N ALA A 59 -18.19 1.84 40.02
CA ALA A 59 -17.10 0.86 39.99
C ALA A 59 -16.07 1.14 38.90
N VAL A 60 -14.81 0.80 39.15
CA VAL A 60 -13.72 0.88 38.16
C VAL A 60 -13.93 -0.21 37.11
N LEU A 61 -13.87 0.15 35.82
CA LEU A 61 -14.00 -0.81 34.73
C LEU A 61 -12.63 -1.42 34.40
N ALA A 62 -12.45 -2.72 34.61
CA ALA A 62 -11.18 -3.41 34.43
C ALA A 62 -10.70 -3.44 32.95
N ALA A 63 -9.39 -3.60 32.77
CA ALA A 63 -8.73 -3.52 31.46
C ALA A 63 -9.23 -4.55 30.42
N ASP A 64 -9.64 -5.74 30.87
CA ASP A 64 -10.17 -6.84 30.07
C ASP A 64 -11.57 -6.55 29.52
N LYS A 65 -12.35 -5.70 30.22
CA LYS A 65 -13.69 -5.27 29.80
C LYS A 65 -13.69 -4.27 28.66
N PHE A 66 -12.52 -3.83 28.21
CA PHE A 66 -12.36 -2.96 27.04
C PHE A 66 -12.14 -3.73 25.71
N SER A 67 -12.45 -5.04 25.64
CA SER A 67 -12.07 -5.89 24.49
C SER A 67 -12.91 -5.69 23.20
N GLY A 68 -12.23 -5.35 22.10
CA GLY A 68 -12.60 -5.69 20.70
C GLY A 68 -13.50 -4.71 19.93
N GLY A 69 -12.93 -3.92 18.99
CA GLY A 69 -13.69 -3.15 17.99
C GLY A 69 -13.79 -1.64 18.25
N LYS A 70 -14.59 -0.95 17.43
CA LYS A 70 -14.72 0.54 17.32
C LYS A 70 -15.23 1.26 18.59
N ASP A 71 -15.48 0.55 19.71
CA ASP A 71 -15.95 1.10 20.99
C ASP A 71 -14.94 0.88 22.14
N HIS A 72 -13.74 1.45 22.01
CA HIS A 72 -12.67 1.35 23.00
C HIS A 72 -12.59 2.58 23.92
N ALA A 73 -11.84 2.50 25.02
CA ALA A 73 -11.55 3.63 25.94
C ALA A 73 -11.17 4.93 25.18
N ALA A 74 -10.35 4.81 24.13
CA ALA A 74 -9.98 5.91 23.25
C ALA A 74 -11.18 6.57 22.54
N ALA A 75 -12.16 5.79 22.08
CA ALA A 75 -13.35 6.31 21.43
C ALA A 75 -14.26 7.07 22.41
N TRP A 76 -14.38 6.59 23.66
CA TRP A 76 -15.11 7.30 24.71
C TRP A 76 -14.48 8.65 25.02
N LEU A 77 -13.16 8.68 25.20
CA LEU A 77 -12.41 9.90 25.46
C LEU A 77 -12.51 10.91 24.29
N LYS A 78 -12.38 10.45 23.04
CA LYS A 78 -12.57 11.28 21.85
C LYS A 78 -13.99 11.86 21.76
N ARG A 79 -15.02 11.06 22.05
CA ARG A 79 -16.42 11.51 22.04
C ARG A 79 -16.71 12.60 23.08
N LEU A 80 -15.94 12.61 24.17
CA LEU A 80 -15.99 13.64 25.21
C LEU A 80 -15.13 14.88 24.90
N GLY A 81 -14.51 14.93 23.72
CA GLY A 81 -13.72 16.07 23.25
C GLY A 81 -12.28 16.11 23.78
N PHE A 82 -11.74 14.99 24.26
CA PHE A 82 -10.33 14.90 24.62
C PHE A 82 -9.45 14.51 23.43
N ASP A 83 -8.21 15.00 23.43
CA ASP A 83 -7.17 14.57 22.49
C ASP A 83 -6.64 13.19 22.90
N VAL A 84 -6.61 12.26 21.94
CA VAL A 84 -6.15 10.89 22.17
C VAL A 84 -5.22 10.50 21.03
N LYS A 85 -3.95 10.29 21.39
CA LYS A 85 -2.89 9.94 20.44
C LYS A 85 -2.68 8.43 20.41
N SER A 86 -2.50 7.89 19.21
CA SER A 86 -1.97 6.54 19.05
C SER A 86 -0.49 6.56 19.41
N ILE A 87 -0.08 5.70 20.33
CA ILE A 87 1.35 5.42 20.59
C ILE A 87 1.78 4.13 19.89
N LYS A 88 0.85 3.43 19.22
CA LYS A 88 1.18 2.29 18.37
C LYS A 88 1.70 2.83 17.03
N ASN A 89 2.89 2.39 16.64
CA ASN A 89 3.36 2.58 15.28
C ASN A 89 2.38 1.94 14.27
N PRO A 90 2.28 2.50 13.07
CA PRO A 90 1.46 1.91 12.02
C PRO A 90 1.95 0.51 11.66
N ASP A 91 1.00 -0.32 11.21
CA ASP A 91 1.28 -1.69 10.79
C ASP A 91 2.25 -1.71 9.59
N TRP A 92 2.95 -2.83 9.40
CA TRP A 92 3.88 -3.01 8.29
C TRP A 92 3.13 -2.94 6.95
N ALA A 93 3.49 -1.97 6.12
CA ALA A 93 2.97 -1.85 4.77
C ALA A 93 3.63 -2.88 3.85
N ARG A 94 2.92 -3.27 2.79
CA ARG A 94 3.38 -4.26 1.80
C ARG A 94 4.78 -3.97 1.26
N ASP A 95 5.05 -2.73 0.83
CA ASP A 95 6.36 -2.31 0.30
C ASP A 95 7.50 -2.50 1.33
N GLU A 96 7.21 -2.31 2.62
CA GLU A 96 8.19 -2.51 3.70
C GLU A 96 8.49 -4.00 3.90
N VAL A 97 7.46 -4.84 3.80
CA VAL A 97 7.59 -6.30 3.86
C VAL A 97 8.35 -6.84 2.65
N ILE A 98 8.13 -6.28 1.45
CA ILE A 98 8.88 -6.62 0.23
C ILE A 98 10.38 -6.41 0.45
N LEU A 99 10.78 -5.26 0.98
CA LEU A 99 12.19 -4.94 1.25
C LEU A 99 12.82 -5.84 2.33
N ALA A 100 12.04 -6.21 3.36
CA ALA A 100 12.49 -7.13 4.40
C ALA A 100 12.61 -8.58 3.88
N CYS A 101 11.67 -9.02 3.04
CA CYS A 101 11.68 -10.36 2.45
C CYS A 101 12.82 -10.52 1.44
N ASP A 102 13.08 -9.50 0.61
CA ASP A 102 14.26 -9.41 -0.27
C ASP A 102 15.56 -9.63 0.51
N LEU A 103 15.72 -8.95 1.66
CA LEU A 103 16.88 -9.12 2.53
C LEU A 103 16.98 -10.56 3.11
N VAL A 104 15.87 -11.14 3.53
CA VAL A 104 15.83 -12.51 4.08
C VAL A 104 16.16 -13.54 3.01
N MET A 105 15.63 -13.40 1.80
CA MET A 105 15.93 -14.25 0.66
C MET A 105 17.41 -14.16 0.29
N ALA A 106 17.96 -12.95 0.17
CA ALA A 106 19.38 -12.72 -0.09
C ALA A 106 20.29 -13.29 1.02
N ASN A 107 19.76 -13.49 2.23
CA ASN A 107 20.43 -14.16 3.35
C ASN A 107 20.12 -15.67 3.43
N GLY A 108 19.67 -16.28 2.33
CA GLY A 108 19.38 -17.72 2.27
C GLY A 108 18.23 -18.15 3.19
N TRP A 109 17.17 -17.32 3.26
CA TRP A 109 15.98 -17.54 4.08
C TRP A 109 16.22 -17.61 5.59
N ARG A 110 17.27 -16.93 6.06
CA ARG A 110 17.60 -16.83 7.50
C ARG A 110 17.36 -15.42 8.01
N GLY A 111 16.77 -15.33 9.21
CA GLY A 111 16.64 -14.05 9.91
C GLY A 111 18.00 -13.43 10.23
N LEU A 112 18.03 -12.10 10.35
CA LEU A 112 19.22 -11.32 10.63
C LEU A 112 19.09 -10.65 11.99
N ASP A 113 20.19 -10.55 12.72
CA ASP A 113 20.22 -9.92 14.03
C ASP A 113 20.22 -8.38 13.94
N VAL A 114 19.96 -7.73 15.08
CA VAL A 114 19.85 -6.27 15.18
C VAL A 114 21.13 -5.51 14.83
N SER A 115 22.30 -6.12 15.03
CA SER A 115 23.61 -5.53 14.76
C SER A 115 24.11 -5.79 13.34
N ASP A 116 23.45 -6.64 12.56
CA ASP A 116 23.80 -6.85 11.15
C ASP A 116 23.67 -5.52 10.40
N ARG A 117 24.75 -5.11 9.73
CA ARG A 117 24.81 -3.85 8.97
C ARG A 117 23.64 -3.71 7.99
N ARG A 118 23.21 -4.82 7.36
CA ARG A 118 22.11 -4.82 6.38
C ARG A 118 20.76 -4.51 7.04
N VAL A 119 20.56 -4.92 8.30
CA VAL A 119 19.37 -4.60 9.09
C VAL A 119 19.36 -3.12 9.46
N VAL A 120 20.50 -2.57 9.86
CA VAL A 120 20.64 -1.14 10.17
C VAL A 120 20.38 -0.29 8.91
N GLU A 121 20.93 -0.68 7.77
CA GLU A 121 20.70 0.00 6.49
C GLU A 121 19.23 -0.06 6.06
N LEU A 122 18.61 -1.24 6.16
CA LEU A 122 17.19 -1.38 5.87
C LEU A 122 16.34 -0.53 6.82
N SER A 123 16.69 -0.45 8.10
CA SER A 123 16.00 0.41 9.07
C SER A 123 16.07 1.89 8.67
N GLY A 124 17.23 2.38 8.25
CA GLY A 124 17.37 3.75 7.74
C GLY A 124 16.51 3.99 6.50
N LEU A 125 16.53 3.06 5.55
CA LEU A 125 15.75 3.15 4.32
C LEU A 125 14.24 3.15 4.57
N LEU A 126 13.73 2.26 5.43
CA LEU A 126 12.31 2.18 5.76
C LEU A 126 11.79 3.46 6.42
N GLN A 127 12.62 4.14 7.22
CA GLN A 127 12.25 5.41 7.85
C GLN A 127 12.11 6.56 6.84
N LEU A 128 12.75 6.45 5.67
CA LEU A 128 12.64 7.44 4.58
C LEU A 128 11.41 7.23 3.69
N LEU A 129 10.64 6.15 3.90
CA LEU A 129 9.48 5.85 3.06
C LEU A 129 8.31 6.81 3.33
N PRO A 130 7.66 7.38 2.28
CA PRO A 130 6.49 8.25 2.41
C PRO A 130 5.20 7.42 2.48
N LEU A 131 5.20 6.44 3.38
CA LEU A 131 4.14 5.46 3.55
C LEU A 131 3.23 5.76 4.76
N HIS A 132 3.78 6.47 5.74
CA HIS A 132 3.13 6.81 7.00
C HIS A 132 3.44 8.28 7.32
N ALA A 133 2.53 9.05 7.91
CA ALA A 133 2.84 10.42 8.28
C ALA A 133 3.88 10.44 9.42
N GLU A 134 4.73 11.48 9.50
CA GLU A 134 5.71 11.60 10.60
C GLU A 134 5.04 11.65 11.97
N ALA A 135 3.85 12.27 12.06
CA ALA A 135 3.06 12.36 13.28
C ALA A 135 2.58 10.99 13.82
N ASP A 136 2.54 9.95 12.99
CA ASP A 136 2.12 8.60 13.38
C ASP A 136 3.29 7.72 13.83
N ARG A 137 4.53 8.23 13.76
CA ARG A 137 5.76 7.48 14.04
C ARG A 137 6.28 7.84 15.42
N ASN A 138 6.62 6.82 16.20
CA ASN A 138 7.37 6.98 17.45
C ASN A 138 8.83 6.51 17.32
N GLU A 139 9.59 6.55 18.41
CA GLU A 139 11.01 6.17 18.46
C GLU A 139 11.30 4.70 18.11
N LYS A 140 10.28 3.85 18.11
CA LYS A 140 10.36 2.43 17.72
C LYS A 140 9.98 2.20 16.26
N PHE A 141 9.60 3.25 15.52
CA PHE A 141 9.15 3.13 14.15
C PHE A 141 10.28 2.60 13.26
N ARG A 142 10.10 1.38 12.73
CA ARG A 142 11.03 0.70 11.82
C ARG A 142 12.50 0.77 12.24
N ASN A 143 12.75 0.81 13.55
CA ASN A 143 14.10 0.80 14.11
C ASN A 143 14.79 -0.57 13.89
N PRO A 144 16.11 -0.70 14.11
CA PRO A 144 16.83 -1.95 13.82
C PRO A 144 16.25 -3.18 14.55
N ASN A 145 15.74 -3.01 15.78
CA ASN A 145 15.10 -4.09 16.53
C ASN A 145 13.82 -4.59 15.83
N GLY A 146 12.98 -3.66 15.36
CA GLY A 146 11.76 -3.98 14.63
C GLY A 146 12.05 -4.66 13.29
N VAL A 147 13.08 -4.20 12.57
CA VAL A 147 13.52 -4.80 11.31
C VAL A 147 14.08 -6.21 11.52
N ALA A 148 14.98 -6.40 12.49
CA ALA A 148 15.49 -7.72 12.85
C ALA A 148 14.35 -8.68 13.16
N ARG A 149 13.42 -8.28 14.05
CA ARG A 149 12.23 -9.07 14.37
C ARG A 149 11.44 -9.46 13.13
N LYS A 150 11.20 -8.51 12.21
CA LYS A 150 10.50 -8.76 10.96
C LYS A 150 11.22 -9.78 10.08
N THR A 151 12.55 -9.76 10.03
CA THR A 151 13.32 -10.74 9.26
C THR A 151 13.14 -12.17 9.80
N PHE A 152 13.09 -12.35 11.12
CA PHE A 152 12.76 -13.63 11.75
C PHE A 152 11.30 -14.02 11.52
N ASP A 153 10.37 -13.06 11.57
CA ASP A 153 8.95 -13.34 11.31
C ASP A 153 8.72 -13.89 9.90
N ILE A 154 9.45 -13.39 8.91
CA ILE A 154 9.42 -13.89 7.53
C ILE A 154 10.15 -15.24 7.44
N ALA A 155 11.39 -15.33 7.93
CA ALA A 155 12.22 -16.53 7.78
C ALA A 155 11.58 -17.77 8.42
N THR A 156 10.95 -17.64 9.58
CA THR A 156 10.33 -18.77 10.29
C THR A 156 9.00 -19.23 9.67
N ARG A 157 8.47 -18.51 8.69
CA ARG A 157 7.30 -18.89 7.89
C ARG A 157 7.67 -19.61 6.59
N HIS A 158 8.95 -19.66 6.23
CA HIS A 158 9.44 -20.35 5.05
C HIS A 158 9.07 -21.85 5.09
N PRO A 159 8.63 -22.47 3.97
CA PRO A 159 8.23 -23.89 3.95
C PRO A 159 9.30 -24.86 4.47
N ASP A 160 10.58 -24.55 4.21
CA ASP A 160 11.70 -25.39 4.64
C ASP A 160 12.10 -25.17 6.11
N TYR A 161 11.50 -24.22 6.82
CA TYR A 161 11.82 -23.95 8.22
C TYR A 161 11.28 -25.05 9.13
N GLN A 162 12.18 -25.71 9.85
CA GLN A 162 11.87 -26.89 10.69
C GLN A 162 11.49 -26.53 12.15
N GLY A 163 11.61 -25.26 12.54
CA GLY A 163 11.35 -24.81 13.91
C GLY A 163 9.91 -24.35 14.13
N LYS A 164 9.66 -23.80 15.33
CA LYS A 164 8.37 -23.17 15.63
C LYS A 164 8.29 -21.78 14.98
N ALA A 165 7.34 -21.60 14.07
CA ALA A 165 7.07 -20.31 13.44
C ALA A 165 6.71 -19.23 14.48
N THR A 166 7.13 -17.99 14.23
CA THR A 166 6.66 -16.85 15.04
C THR A 166 5.27 -16.39 14.58
N ASN A 167 4.68 -15.48 15.36
CA ASN A 167 3.41 -14.82 15.03
C ASN A 167 3.61 -13.68 14.00
N GLY A 168 4.14 -14.02 12.81
CA GLY A 168 4.19 -13.11 11.67
C GLY A 168 2.78 -12.72 11.17
N GLY A 169 2.68 -11.57 10.50
CA GLY A 169 1.43 -11.03 9.96
C GLY A 169 0.99 -11.68 8.66
N ALA A 170 -0.25 -11.44 8.25
CA ALA A 170 -0.80 -11.99 6.99
C ALA A 170 -0.01 -11.51 5.76
N THR A 171 0.38 -10.24 5.73
CA THR A 171 1.21 -9.65 4.66
C THR A 171 2.57 -10.31 4.55
N ASP A 172 3.18 -10.72 5.66
CA ASP A 172 4.46 -11.42 5.66
C ASP A 172 4.37 -12.73 4.86
N VAL A 173 3.29 -13.49 5.08
CA VAL A 173 3.03 -14.77 4.40
C VAL A 173 2.73 -14.55 2.91
N GLN A 174 1.91 -13.55 2.58
CA GLN A 174 1.58 -13.23 1.19
C GLN A 174 2.84 -12.87 0.38
N VAL A 175 3.64 -11.92 0.89
CA VAL A 175 4.86 -11.48 0.21
C VAL A 175 5.87 -12.64 0.11
N LEU A 176 6.04 -13.43 1.16
CA LEU A 176 6.89 -14.63 1.13
C LEU A 176 6.48 -15.59 0.01
N HIS A 177 5.20 -15.94 -0.10
CA HIS A 177 4.72 -16.82 -1.17
C HIS A 177 4.99 -16.25 -2.56
N GLU A 178 4.90 -14.93 -2.73
CA GLU A 178 5.22 -14.28 -4.00
C GLU A 178 6.71 -14.34 -4.33
N PHE A 179 7.60 -14.14 -3.34
CA PHE A 179 9.04 -14.34 -3.54
C PHE A 179 9.38 -15.80 -3.87
N LEU A 180 8.67 -16.78 -3.30
CA LEU A 180 8.86 -18.19 -3.63
C LEU A 180 8.37 -18.54 -5.04
N ALA A 181 7.28 -17.91 -5.48
CA ALA A 181 6.70 -18.17 -6.80
C ALA A 181 7.41 -17.42 -7.93
N ARG A 182 7.84 -16.17 -7.68
CA ARG A 182 8.38 -15.23 -8.68
C ARG A 182 9.57 -14.44 -8.12
N PRO A 183 10.68 -15.10 -7.75
CA PRO A 183 11.80 -14.46 -7.03
C PRO A 183 12.44 -13.31 -7.81
N GLU A 184 12.62 -13.45 -9.12
CA GLU A 184 13.24 -12.42 -9.97
C GLU A 184 12.39 -11.12 -9.99
N GLU A 185 11.08 -11.25 -10.22
CA GLU A 185 10.15 -10.12 -10.24
C GLU A 185 10.07 -9.39 -8.89
N MET A 186 10.06 -10.15 -7.79
CA MET A 186 9.97 -9.59 -6.44
C MET A 186 11.29 -8.91 -6.00
N THR A 187 12.43 -9.50 -6.37
CA THR A 187 13.76 -8.89 -6.17
C THR A 187 13.86 -7.57 -6.93
N GLU A 188 13.39 -7.57 -8.17
CA GLU A 188 13.38 -6.38 -9.00
C GLU A 188 12.45 -5.30 -8.41
N THR A 189 11.27 -5.69 -7.93
CA THR A 189 10.37 -4.78 -7.20
C THR A 189 11.07 -4.12 -6.01
N ALA A 190 11.78 -4.91 -5.18
CA ALA A 190 12.55 -4.38 -4.07
C ALA A 190 13.66 -3.42 -4.54
N ARG A 191 14.39 -3.77 -5.62
CA ARG A 191 15.43 -2.91 -6.22
C ARG A 191 14.86 -1.55 -6.63
N LEU A 192 13.70 -1.51 -7.27
CA LEU A 192 13.07 -0.26 -7.71
C LEU A 192 12.60 0.61 -6.56
N ILE A 193 12.09 0.01 -5.49
CA ILE A 193 11.72 0.77 -4.29
C ILE A 193 12.98 1.43 -3.72
N ARG A 194 14.10 0.68 -3.60
CA ARG A 194 15.38 1.23 -3.13
C ARG A 194 15.88 2.38 -4.01
N LEU A 195 15.87 2.21 -5.33
CA LEU A 195 16.29 3.25 -6.28
C LEU A 195 15.39 4.49 -6.24
N GLY A 196 14.08 4.30 -6.14
CA GLY A 196 13.13 5.41 -6.06
C GLY A 196 13.30 6.26 -4.80
N ILE A 197 13.78 5.68 -3.70
CA ILE A 197 14.16 6.43 -2.49
C ILE A 197 15.48 7.14 -2.70
N ALA A 198 16.49 6.43 -3.23
CA ALA A 198 17.84 6.98 -3.42
C ALA A 198 17.87 8.20 -4.37
N SER A 199 17.03 8.19 -5.40
CA SER A 199 16.85 9.34 -6.31
C SER A 199 15.97 10.46 -5.76
N GLY A 200 15.31 10.25 -4.61
CA GLY A 200 14.35 11.20 -4.03
C GLY A 200 12.99 11.22 -4.75
N GLU A 201 12.82 10.48 -5.84
CA GLU A 201 11.56 10.46 -6.61
C GLU A 201 10.36 10.01 -5.78
N LEU A 202 10.55 8.97 -4.96
CA LEU A 202 9.48 8.49 -4.10
C LEU A 202 9.22 9.46 -2.95
N GLN A 203 10.25 10.08 -2.37
CA GLN A 203 10.10 11.05 -1.28
C GLN A 203 9.30 12.30 -1.69
N ALA A 204 9.40 12.69 -2.97
CA ALA A 204 8.65 13.81 -3.53
C ALA A 204 7.16 13.49 -3.79
N LEU A 205 6.73 12.23 -3.62
CA LEU A 205 5.31 11.89 -3.71
C LEU A 205 4.58 12.47 -2.50
N PRO A 206 3.38 13.07 -2.70
CA PRO A 206 2.56 13.48 -1.56
C PRO A 206 2.33 12.27 -0.63
N PRO A 207 2.29 12.49 0.70
CA PRO A 207 1.91 11.45 1.63
C PRO A 207 0.54 10.90 1.24
N ALA A 208 0.29 9.62 1.51
CA ALA A 208 -1.01 9.01 1.25
C ALA A 208 -2.08 9.81 2.02
N GLY A 209 -2.86 10.63 1.32
CA GLY A 209 -3.97 11.37 1.90
C GLY A 209 -5.18 10.46 2.08
N ASP A 210 -6.13 10.87 2.93
CA ASP A 210 -7.36 10.11 3.19
C ASP A 210 -8.20 9.84 1.91
N GLU A 211 -8.03 10.65 0.86
CA GLU A 211 -8.68 10.50 -0.45
C GLU A 211 -7.99 9.51 -1.41
N GLU A 212 -6.76 9.05 -1.09
CA GLU A 212 -6.05 8.01 -1.86
C GLU A 212 -6.33 6.60 -1.32
N ALA A 213 -7.18 6.49 -0.28
CA ALA A 213 -7.53 5.24 0.39
C ALA A 213 -8.58 4.39 -0.35
N ASP A 214 -9.22 4.91 -1.40
CA ASP A 214 -10.38 4.27 -2.05
C ASP A 214 -10.03 3.46 -3.31
N ASP A 215 -8.76 3.39 -3.70
CA ASP A 215 -8.30 2.36 -4.63
C ASP A 215 -7.89 1.12 -3.82
N GLU A 216 -8.86 0.25 -3.57
CA GLU A 216 -8.75 -1.09 -2.98
C GLU A 216 -7.79 -2.05 -3.74
N TYR A 217 -7.02 -1.52 -4.71
CA TYR A 217 -6.04 -2.23 -5.52
C TYR A 217 -4.65 -2.11 -4.91
N GLU A 218 -4.34 -2.96 -3.92
CA GLU A 218 -2.95 -3.29 -3.59
C GLU A 218 -2.34 -4.03 -4.79
N ALA A 219 -1.54 -3.33 -5.60
CA ALA A 219 -0.76 -3.97 -6.65
C ALA A 219 0.27 -4.93 -6.02
N PRO A 220 0.55 -6.10 -6.63
CA PRO A 220 1.64 -7.00 -6.22
C PRO A 220 2.97 -6.26 -5.96
N GLU A 221 3.28 -5.23 -6.72
CA GLU A 221 4.51 -4.44 -6.59
C GLU A 221 4.52 -3.44 -5.42
N GLY A 222 3.40 -3.29 -4.69
CA GLY A 222 3.23 -2.33 -3.61
C GLY A 222 2.72 -0.96 -4.07
N ARG A 223 2.36 -0.11 -3.10
CA ARG A 223 1.68 1.18 -3.36
C ARG A 223 2.63 2.28 -3.82
N LEU A 224 3.93 2.21 -3.51
CA LEU A 224 4.90 3.25 -3.91
C LEU A 224 5.12 3.29 -5.41
N LEU A 225 5.35 2.12 -5.99
CA LEU A 225 5.57 1.99 -7.42
C LEU A 225 4.30 2.39 -8.19
N MET A 226 3.11 1.98 -7.73
CA MET A 226 1.84 2.45 -8.29
C MET A 226 1.69 3.98 -8.25
N ARG A 227 1.93 4.60 -7.08
CA ARG A 227 1.85 6.07 -6.94
C ARG A 227 2.84 6.79 -7.87
N ARG A 228 4.07 6.28 -7.97
CA ARG A 228 5.09 6.81 -8.90
C ARG A 228 4.61 6.72 -10.35
N HIS A 229 4.09 5.56 -10.75
CA HIS A 229 3.57 5.33 -12.11
C HIS A 229 2.47 6.32 -12.46
N ARG A 230 1.46 6.47 -11.58
CA ARG A 230 0.35 7.41 -11.75
C ARG A 230 0.80 8.87 -11.77
N ALA A 231 1.76 9.24 -10.92
CA ALA A 231 2.31 10.60 -10.92
C ALA A 231 2.98 10.93 -12.27
N ARG A 232 3.73 9.98 -12.85
CA ARG A 232 4.34 10.12 -14.17
C ARG A 232 3.29 10.20 -15.28
N GLU A 233 2.28 9.33 -15.29
CA GLU A 233 1.18 9.35 -16.28
C GLU A 233 0.40 10.68 -16.30
N ARG A 234 0.22 11.30 -15.11
CA ARG A 234 -0.49 12.58 -14.98
C ARG A 234 0.35 13.81 -15.35
N ASN A 235 1.60 13.64 -15.83
CA ASN A 235 2.42 14.76 -16.29
C ASN A 235 1.84 15.39 -17.56
N LYS A 236 1.06 16.46 -17.38
CA LYS A 236 0.39 17.21 -18.47
C LYS A 236 1.38 17.71 -19.54
N GLY A 237 2.60 18.05 -19.15
CA GLY A 237 3.64 18.53 -20.07
C GLY A 237 4.14 17.42 -21.01
N LEU A 238 4.41 16.23 -20.49
CA LEU A 238 4.84 15.08 -21.30
C LEU A 238 3.71 14.61 -22.22
N ARG A 239 2.47 14.52 -21.71
CA ARG A 239 1.29 14.20 -22.53
C ARG A 239 1.15 15.14 -23.71
N LYS A 240 1.20 16.46 -23.45
CA LYS A 240 1.09 17.48 -24.50
C LYS A 240 2.18 17.31 -25.57
N LYS A 241 3.45 17.17 -25.15
CA LYS A 241 4.58 16.97 -26.07
C LYS A 241 4.45 15.70 -26.91
N LYS A 242 3.97 14.60 -26.33
CA LYS A 242 3.75 13.33 -27.06
C LYS A 242 2.67 13.49 -28.14
N ILE A 243 1.51 14.03 -27.79
CA ILE A 243 0.41 14.27 -28.74
C ILE A 243 0.86 15.18 -29.88
N GLU A 244 1.50 16.32 -29.56
CA GLU A 244 2.03 17.24 -30.56
C GLU A 244 3.05 16.57 -31.49
N SER A 245 3.92 15.71 -30.95
CA SER A 245 4.90 14.98 -31.75
C SER A 245 4.26 13.96 -32.69
N VAL A 246 3.18 13.30 -32.30
CA VAL A 246 2.46 12.33 -33.15
C VAL A 246 1.74 13.05 -34.27
N LEU A 247 0.99 14.11 -33.94
CA LEU A 247 0.26 14.92 -34.92
C LEU A 247 1.21 15.58 -35.93
N ARG A 248 2.35 16.12 -35.48
CA ARG A 248 3.35 16.73 -36.37
C ARG A 248 3.96 15.75 -37.38
N ARG A 249 4.00 14.46 -37.04
CA ARG A 249 4.48 13.39 -37.93
C ARG A 249 3.38 12.86 -38.86
N GLY A 250 2.18 13.43 -38.83
CA GLY A 250 1.02 12.96 -39.61
C GLY A 250 0.37 11.70 -39.07
N GLY A 251 0.65 11.31 -37.82
CA GLY A 251 -0.02 10.18 -37.16
C GLY A 251 -1.40 10.55 -36.61
N SER A 252 -2.23 9.54 -36.36
CA SER A 252 -3.52 9.70 -35.66
C SER A 252 -3.39 9.45 -34.16
N LEU A 253 -4.41 9.85 -33.39
CA LEU A 253 -4.51 9.57 -31.95
C LEU A 253 -5.21 8.24 -31.67
N ALA A 254 -5.01 7.26 -32.54
CA ALA A 254 -5.51 5.90 -32.35
C ALA A 254 -4.74 5.19 -31.23
N CYS A 255 -5.46 4.43 -30.42
CA CYS A 255 -4.90 3.61 -29.36
C CYS A 255 -3.86 2.64 -29.90
N GLU A 256 -2.63 2.75 -29.41
CA GLU A 256 -1.53 1.88 -29.80
C GLU A 256 -1.82 0.41 -29.40
N ALA A 257 -2.65 0.12 -28.41
CA ALA A 257 -2.96 -1.27 -28.04
C ALA A 257 -4.05 -1.92 -28.91
N CYS A 258 -5.17 -1.22 -29.18
CA CYS A 258 -6.35 -1.85 -29.80
C CYS A 258 -6.83 -1.18 -31.10
N GLY A 259 -6.22 -0.06 -31.50
CA GLY A 259 -6.57 0.73 -32.68
C GLY A 259 -7.79 1.64 -32.51
N PHE A 260 -8.38 1.71 -31.31
CA PHE A 260 -9.53 2.58 -31.05
C PHE A 260 -9.16 4.06 -31.17
N ASP A 261 -9.90 4.80 -31.98
CA ASP A 261 -9.72 6.25 -32.16
C ASP A 261 -11.00 6.96 -31.69
N PHE A 262 -10.86 7.88 -30.73
CA PHE A 262 -12.00 8.58 -30.14
C PHE A 262 -12.67 9.52 -31.13
N GLU A 263 -11.91 10.21 -31.98
CA GLU A 263 -12.45 11.14 -32.96
C GLU A 263 -13.17 10.38 -34.09
N ALA A 264 -12.62 9.25 -34.53
CA ALA A 264 -13.26 8.42 -35.53
C ALA A 264 -14.61 7.83 -35.07
N VAL A 265 -14.76 7.54 -33.76
CA VAL A 265 -15.97 6.92 -33.20
C VAL A 265 -16.97 7.96 -32.68
N TYR A 266 -16.50 9.02 -32.04
CA TYR A 266 -17.34 10.02 -31.36
C TYR A 266 -17.38 11.38 -32.05
N GLY A 267 -16.68 11.55 -33.18
CA GLY A 267 -16.57 12.83 -33.89
C GLY A 267 -15.88 13.90 -33.05
N GLU A 268 -16.36 15.14 -33.16
CA GLU A 268 -15.81 16.30 -32.45
C GLU A 268 -15.68 16.10 -30.93
N ARG A 269 -16.58 15.32 -30.32
CA ARG A 269 -16.53 15.00 -28.87
C ARG A 269 -15.28 14.20 -28.48
N GLY A 270 -14.72 13.43 -29.41
CA GLY A 270 -13.51 12.64 -29.21
C GLY A 270 -12.23 13.32 -29.70
N ALA A 271 -12.34 14.48 -30.35
CA ALA A 271 -11.21 15.16 -30.96
C ALA A 271 -10.13 15.50 -29.92
N GLY A 272 -8.88 15.11 -30.21
CA GLY A 272 -7.74 15.33 -29.32
C GLY A 272 -7.73 14.47 -28.03
N TYR A 273 -8.70 13.57 -27.85
CA TYR A 273 -8.81 12.75 -26.64
C TYR A 273 -8.09 11.41 -26.79
N ILE A 274 -7.09 11.20 -25.94
CA ILE A 274 -6.35 9.95 -25.77
C ILE A 274 -5.58 9.99 -24.44
N GLU A 275 -5.31 8.85 -23.84
CA GLU A 275 -4.51 8.75 -22.61
C GLU A 275 -3.05 8.46 -22.95
N CYS A 276 -2.15 8.89 -22.07
CA CYS A 276 -0.71 8.75 -22.22
C CYS A 276 -0.20 7.80 -21.14
N HIS A 277 0.38 6.68 -21.56
CA HIS A 277 0.83 5.60 -20.70
C HIS A 277 2.33 5.39 -20.85
N HIS A 278 3.03 5.02 -19.79
CA HIS A 278 4.47 4.71 -19.88
C HIS A 278 4.64 3.25 -20.33
N VAL A 279 5.30 3.02 -21.47
CA VAL A 279 5.42 1.71 -22.15
C VAL A 279 6.18 0.70 -21.31
N VAL A 280 7.21 1.17 -20.61
CA VAL A 280 8.09 0.35 -19.82
C VAL A 280 7.57 0.36 -18.38
N PRO A 281 7.13 -0.80 -17.85
CA PRO A 281 6.77 -0.91 -16.45
C PRO A 281 8.00 -0.56 -15.61
N LEU A 282 7.76 -0.11 -14.40
CA LEU A 282 8.77 0.52 -13.56
C LEU A 282 10.07 -0.28 -13.36
N HIS A 283 10.08 -1.60 -13.59
CA HIS A 283 11.25 -2.48 -13.48
C HIS A 283 12.29 -2.34 -14.59
N GLU A 284 11.87 -2.03 -15.81
CA GLU A 284 12.77 -2.01 -16.97
C GLU A 284 13.28 -0.59 -17.29
N ALA A 285 12.58 0.45 -16.82
CA ALA A 285 12.96 1.83 -17.06
C ALA A 285 14.00 2.27 -16.04
N GLY A 286 15.29 2.06 -16.36
CA GLY A 286 16.40 2.68 -15.63
C GLY A 286 16.25 4.20 -15.49
N GLU A 287 16.97 4.79 -14.54
CA GLU A 287 16.97 6.24 -14.30
C GLU A 287 17.35 7.00 -15.58
N GLY A 288 16.41 7.81 -16.05
CA GLY A 288 16.56 8.66 -17.22
C GLY A 288 15.35 9.57 -17.37
N THR A 289 15.57 10.78 -17.87
CA THR A 289 14.47 11.67 -18.30
C THR A 289 13.55 10.92 -19.25
N THR A 290 12.25 10.79 -18.90
CA THR A 290 11.24 10.15 -19.75
C THR A 290 11.32 10.71 -21.16
N LYS A 291 11.70 9.87 -22.13
CA LYS A 291 11.68 10.21 -23.54
C LYS A 291 10.26 10.05 -24.06
N LEU A 292 9.93 10.75 -25.15
CA LEU A 292 8.63 10.57 -25.80
C LEU A 292 8.44 9.15 -26.37
N THR A 293 9.52 8.39 -26.55
CA THR A 293 9.51 6.97 -26.94
C THR A 293 9.04 6.06 -25.82
N ASP A 294 9.16 6.50 -24.57
CA ASP A 294 8.80 5.72 -23.39
C ASP A 294 7.30 5.87 -23.07
N LEU A 295 6.58 6.61 -23.91
CA LEU A 295 5.16 6.89 -23.82
C LEU A 295 4.41 6.23 -24.98
N ALA A 296 3.29 5.59 -24.67
CA ALA A 296 2.29 5.11 -25.63
C ALA A 296 0.98 5.88 -25.44
N LEU A 297 0.33 6.17 -26.57
CA LEU A 297 -1.02 6.69 -26.60
C LEU A 297 -2.01 5.52 -26.58
N ILE A 298 -2.84 5.43 -25.55
CA ILE A 298 -3.81 4.34 -25.39
C ILE A 298 -5.18 4.87 -25.00
N CYS A 299 -6.24 4.10 -25.26
CA CYS A 299 -7.59 4.48 -24.87
C CYS A 299 -7.89 4.15 -23.40
N ALA A 300 -8.88 4.84 -22.82
CA ALA A 300 -9.40 4.64 -21.46
C ALA A 300 -9.57 3.17 -21.07
N ASN A 301 -10.12 2.36 -21.98
CA ASN A 301 -10.33 0.94 -21.72
C ASN A 301 -9.00 0.16 -21.67
N CYS A 302 -8.08 0.41 -22.60
CA CYS A 302 -6.78 -0.27 -22.60
C CYS A 302 -5.90 0.17 -21.43
N HIS A 303 -5.95 1.45 -21.06
CA HIS A 303 -5.24 1.97 -19.89
C HIS A 303 -5.72 1.29 -18.62
N ARG A 304 -7.04 1.18 -18.44
CA ARG A 304 -7.62 0.40 -17.34
C ARG A 304 -7.28 -1.09 -17.39
N MET A 305 -7.21 -1.71 -18.57
CA MET A 305 -6.86 -3.13 -18.69
C MET A 305 -5.39 -3.41 -18.38
N ILE A 306 -4.47 -2.50 -18.72
CA ILE A 306 -3.06 -2.62 -18.33
C ILE A 306 -2.95 -2.63 -16.80
N HIS A 307 -3.65 -1.71 -16.14
CA HIS A 307 -3.59 -1.56 -14.68
C HIS A 307 -4.53 -2.47 -13.89
N ARG A 308 -5.23 -3.39 -14.56
CA ARG A 308 -6.27 -4.20 -13.90
C ARG A 308 -5.68 -5.21 -12.91
N HIS A 309 -4.63 -5.92 -13.30
CA HIS A 309 -3.93 -6.89 -12.46
C HIS A 309 -2.46 -6.87 -12.84
N ALA A 310 -1.58 -6.89 -11.85
CA ALA A 310 -0.16 -6.99 -12.10
C ALA A 310 0.32 -8.46 -12.17
N PRO A 311 1.42 -8.76 -12.87
CA PRO A 311 2.31 -7.81 -13.56
C PRO A 311 1.62 -7.12 -14.76
N TRP A 312 1.77 -5.80 -14.87
CA TRP A 312 1.09 -5.03 -15.91
C TRP A 312 1.70 -5.30 -17.28
N PRO A 313 0.88 -5.68 -18.28
CA PRO A 313 1.40 -5.87 -19.62
C PRO A 313 1.82 -4.54 -20.23
N THR A 314 2.90 -4.56 -21.02
CA THR A 314 3.22 -3.44 -21.91
C THR A 314 2.10 -3.24 -22.92
N PRO A 315 1.94 -2.03 -23.51
CA PRO A 315 1.00 -1.80 -24.60
C PRO A 315 1.16 -2.80 -25.76
N ALA A 316 2.37 -3.26 -26.04
CA ALA A 316 2.65 -4.26 -27.06
C ALA A 316 2.14 -5.66 -26.67
N GLN A 317 2.34 -6.07 -25.41
CA GLN A 317 1.80 -7.32 -24.88
C GLN A 317 0.26 -7.30 -24.88
N LEU A 318 -0.35 -6.19 -24.47
CA LEU A 318 -1.80 -6.04 -24.52
C LEU A 318 -2.33 -6.08 -25.95
N ARG A 319 -1.63 -5.44 -26.91
CA ARG A 319 -1.96 -5.51 -28.34
C ARG A 319 -2.01 -6.96 -28.82
N ALA A 320 -0.95 -7.74 -28.55
CA ALA A 320 -0.88 -9.15 -28.93
C ALA A 320 -2.06 -9.96 -28.35
N ALA A 321 -2.41 -9.75 -27.08
CA ALA A 321 -3.54 -10.43 -26.44
C ALA A 321 -4.90 -10.07 -27.09
N VAL A 322 -5.12 -8.79 -27.39
CA VAL A 322 -6.34 -8.31 -28.06
C VAL A 322 -6.45 -8.86 -29.49
N GLU A 323 -5.34 -8.87 -30.23
CA GLU A 323 -5.29 -9.40 -31.61
C GLU A 323 -5.58 -10.90 -31.63
N GLN A 324 -4.96 -11.67 -30.73
CA GLN A 324 -5.21 -13.11 -30.60
C GLN A 324 -6.69 -13.40 -30.35
N ARG A 325 -7.34 -12.65 -29.44
CA ARG A 325 -8.78 -12.80 -29.16
C ARG A 325 -9.66 -12.42 -30.36
N ARG A 326 -9.30 -11.36 -31.09
CA ARG A 326 -10.00 -10.95 -32.31
C ARG A 326 -9.89 -12.02 -33.42
N MET A 327 -8.74 -12.68 -33.54
CA MET A 327 -8.53 -13.77 -34.49
C MET A 327 -9.36 -15.01 -34.13
N GLN A 328 -9.35 -15.43 -32.86
CA GLN A 328 -10.18 -16.54 -32.37
C GLN A 328 -11.67 -16.29 -32.63
N ALA A 329 -12.18 -15.10 -32.29
CA ALA A 329 -13.58 -14.72 -32.53
C ALA A 329 -13.94 -14.58 -34.02
N ARG A 330 -12.96 -14.43 -34.93
CA ARG A 330 -13.18 -14.46 -36.38
C ARG A 330 -13.19 -15.90 -36.91
N GLY A 331 -12.34 -16.77 -36.37
CA GLY A 331 -12.32 -18.20 -36.67
C GLY A 331 -13.63 -18.90 -36.30
N ASP A 332 -14.16 -18.61 -35.10
CA ASP A 332 -15.41 -19.21 -34.62
C ASP A 332 -16.65 -18.79 -35.44
N ARG A 333 -16.63 -17.58 -36.01
CA ARG A 333 -17.69 -17.11 -36.92
C ARG A 333 -17.59 -17.68 -38.34
N GLY A 334 -16.46 -18.30 -38.70
CA GLY A 334 -16.28 -19.00 -39.98
C GLY A 334 -16.90 -20.40 -40.04
N TRP A 335 -17.22 -21.01 -38.88
CA TRP A 335 -17.75 -22.38 -38.81
C TRP A 335 -19.30 -22.44 -38.69
N SER A 336 -20.03 -21.32 -38.72
CA SER A 336 -21.50 -21.36 -38.53
C SER A 336 -22.34 -21.19 -39.81
N CYS A 337 -21.78 -21.26 -41.02
CA CYS A 337 -22.56 -20.95 -42.24
C CYS A 337 -22.31 -21.86 -43.46
N SER A 338 -22.04 -23.16 -43.27
CA SER A 338 -21.87 -24.09 -44.42
C SER A 338 -22.59 -25.43 -44.34
N ASN A 339 -23.44 -25.69 -43.34
CA ASN A 339 -24.08 -27.02 -43.16
C ASN A 339 -25.60 -27.00 -43.00
N VAL A 340 -26.33 -26.12 -43.70
CA VAL A 340 -27.80 -26.22 -43.82
C VAL A 340 -28.27 -25.90 -45.24
N LEU A 341 -27.74 -26.57 -46.27
CA LEU A 341 -28.37 -26.59 -47.60
C LEU A 341 -27.82 -27.79 -48.39
N ARG A 342 -28.26 -29.01 -48.08
CA ARG A 342 -28.23 -30.18 -48.99
C ARG A 342 -28.93 -31.39 -48.34
N SER A 343 -30.27 -31.38 -48.36
CA SER A 343 -31.07 -32.62 -48.36
C SER A 343 -32.54 -32.27 -48.64
N SER A 344 -32.86 -31.99 -49.91
CA SER A 344 -34.22 -32.09 -50.46
C SER A 344 -34.11 -32.10 -51.99
N THR A 345 -33.78 -33.26 -52.54
CA THR A 345 -34.04 -33.67 -53.93
C THR A 345 -33.65 -35.14 -54.06
N HIS A 346 -34.57 -36.03 -53.66
CA HIS A 346 -35.17 -37.09 -54.48
C HIS A 346 -35.85 -38.14 -53.61
#